data_AF-A0A2V8V6J5-F1
#
_entry.id   AF-A0A2V8V6J5-F1
#
_cell.length_a   1.000
_cell.length_b   1.000
_cell.length_c   1.000
_cell.angle_alpha   90.00
_cell.angle_beta   90.00
_cell.angle_gamma   90.00
#
_symmetry.space_group_name_H-M   'P 1'
#
loop_
_entity.id
_entity.type
_entity.pdbx_description
1 polymer ?
#
loop_
_entity_poly.entity_id
_entity_poly.type
_entity_poly.pdbx_seq_one_letter_code
_entity_poly.pdbx_strand_id
1 'polypeptide(L)'
;GLSKAEIRELSRVAGLPTWDRPASACLSSRIPYGTPVTIQNIKTVEKGEEEIKVLGFRQFRVRFHGELVRIEIAKDELARALAPEMAAAFTAIFKKLGFQYVTLDLEGYRQGSLNEVLHLK
;
A
#
# COMPACT_ATOMS: atom_id res chain seq x y z
N GLY A 1 30.47 -2.75 5.81
CA GLY A 1 29.14 -2.26 6.22
C GLY A 1 28.63 -3.11 7.36
N LEU A 2 27.76 -2.59 8.21
CA LEU A 2 27.18 -3.34 9.34
C LEU A 2 26.04 -4.26 8.88
N SER A 3 25.94 -5.43 9.48
CA SER A 3 24.84 -6.36 9.34
C SER A 3 23.59 -5.89 10.11
N LYS A 4 22.41 -6.41 9.75
CA LYS A 4 21.15 -6.10 10.45
C LYS A 4 21.20 -6.47 11.93
N ALA A 5 21.93 -7.53 12.29
CA ALA A 5 22.09 -7.94 13.68
C ALA A 5 22.91 -6.92 14.48
N GLU A 6 24.02 -6.44 13.90
CA GLU A 6 24.85 -5.40 14.52
C GLU A 6 24.10 -4.07 14.68
N ILE A 7 23.29 -3.68 13.70
CA ILE A 7 22.45 -2.47 13.79
C ILE A 7 21.42 -2.58 14.92
N ARG A 8 20.80 -3.75 15.11
CA ARG A 8 19.82 -3.97 16.19
C ARG A 8 20.47 -3.93 17.56
N GLU A 9 21.63 -4.56 17.70
CA GLU A 9 22.35 -4.58 18.98
C GLU A 9 22.84 -3.18 19.37
N LEU A 10 23.40 -2.42 18.43
CA LEU A 10 23.78 -1.03 18.65
C LEU A 10 22.57 -0.14 19.00
N SER A 11 21.44 -0.36 18.34
CA SER A 11 20.19 0.36 18.63
C SER A 11 19.64 0.03 20.01
N ARG A 12 19.77 -1.23 20.46
CA ARG A 12 19.38 -1.70 21.79
C ARG A 12 20.24 -1.07 22.88
N VAL A 13 21.56 -1.06 22.69
CA VAL A 13 22.53 -0.42 23.62
C VAL A 13 22.30 1.10 23.69
N ALA A 14 21.94 1.74 22.58
CA ALA A 14 21.60 3.16 22.53
C ALA A 14 20.19 3.51 23.07
N GLY A 15 19.43 2.53 23.56
CA GLY A 15 18.09 2.75 24.12
C GLY A 15 17.03 3.17 23.10
N LEU A 16 17.25 2.93 21.81
CA LEU A 16 16.33 3.34 20.76
C LEU A 16 15.11 2.41 20.73
N PRO A 17 13.86 2.89 20.91
CA PRO A 17 12.65 2.05 20.98
C PRO A 17 12.29 1.33 19.67
N THR A 18 13.10 1.51 18.62
CA THR A 18 12.95 0.91 17.30
C THR A 18 13.79 -0.35 17.11
N TRP A 19 14.63 -0.73 18.09
CA TRP A 19 15.60 -1.82 17.98
C TRP A 19 14.98 -3.19 17.64
N ASP A 20 13.75 -3.45 18.13
CA ASP A 20 13.01 -4.70 17.91
C ASP A 20 11.80 -4.55 16.98
N ARG A 21 11.66 -3.41 16.30
CA ARG A 21 10.51 -3.23 15.38
C ARG A 21 10.68 -4.15 14.17
N PRO A 22 9.68 -4.98 13.83
CA PRO A 22 9.71 -5.77 12.61
C PRO A 22 9.80 -4.84 11.40
N ALA A 23 10.50 -5.27 10.36
CA ALA A 23 10.63 -4.56 9.10
C ALA A 23 9.26 -4.51 8.41
N SER A 24 8.41 -3.57 8.83
CA SER A 24 7.13 -3.29 8.21
C SER A 24 7.41 -2.43 6.99
N ALA A 25 6.90 -2.83 5.82
CA ALA A 25 6.92 -1.96 4.65
C ALA A 25 6.14 -0.70 5.02
N CYS A 26 6.84 0.42 5.22
CA CYS A 26 6.24 1.69 5.64
C CYS A 26 5.07 2.03 4.72
N LEU A 27 3.91 2.41 5.31
CA LEU A 27 2.73 2.86 4.57
C LEU A 27 3.06 4.02 3.59
N SER A 28 4.16 4.74 3.82
CA SER A 28 4.73 5.72 2.88
C SER A 28 4.99 5.18 1.48
N SER A 29 5.25 3.87 1.31
CA SER A 29 5.42 3.23 -0.01
C SER A 29 4.13 3.10 -0.82
N ARG A 30 2.99 3.53 -0.27
CA ARG A 30 1.69 3.60 -0.96
C ARG A 30 1.38 5.00 -1.47
N ILE A 31 2.22 5.99 -1.15
CA ILE A 31 2.06 7.39 -1.58
C ILE A 31 3.14 7.66 -2.65
N PRO A 32 2.76 8.17 -3.84
CA PRO A 32 3.69 8.55 -4.88
C PRO A 32 4.71 9.58 -4.41
N TYR A 33 5.90 9.52 -5.00
CA TYR A 33 6.92 10.54 -4.81
C TYR A 33 6.37 11.93 -5.18
N GLY A 34 6.73 12.95 -4.40
CA GLY A 34 6.27 14.33 -4.60
C GLY A 34 4.88 14.64 -4.03
N THR A 35 4.13 13.66 -3.52
CA THR A 35 2.85 13.90 -2.83
C THR A 35 3.09 14.10 -1.33
N PRO A 36 2.55 15.16 -0.69
CA PRO A 36 2.63 15.34 0.74
C PRO A 36 2.05 14.13 1.49
N VAL A 37 2.88 13.50 2.30
CA VAL A 37 2.48 12.40 3.18
C VAL A 37 1.79 13.00 4.41
N THR A 38 0.45 13.04 4.38
CA THR A 38 -0.34 13.47 5.54
C THR A 38 -0.80 12.26 6.37
N ILE A 39 -0.98 12.46 7.67
CA ILE A 39 -1.54 11.43 8.57
C ILE A 39 -2.91 10.95 8.05
N GLN A 40 -3.69 11.88 7.50
CA GLN A 40 -5.00 11.58 6.94
C GLN A 40 -4.88 10.63 5.74
N ASN A 41 -3.99 10.91 4.80
CA ASN A 41 -3.79 10.06 3.61
C ASN A 41 -3.32 8.65 4.00
N ILE A 42 -2.40 8.56 4.97
CA ILE A 42 -1.95 7.26 5.50
C ILE A 42 -3.13 6.47 6.08
N LYS A 43 -3.93 7.10 6.95
CA LYS A 43 -5.10 6.45 7.57
C LYS A 43 -6.15 6.04 6.55
N THR A 44 -6.37 6.84 5.51
CA THR A 44 -7.29 6.52 4.43
C THR A 44 -6.84 5.28 3.66
N VAL A 45 -5.55 5.17 3.34
CA VAL A 45 -4.97 4.00 2.68
C VAL A 45 -5.05 2.76 3.58
N GLU A 46 -4.70 2.89 4.86
CA GLU A 46 -4.75 1.81 5.84
C GLU A 46 -6.17 1.24 5.97
N LYS A 47 -7.19 2.09 6.13
CA LYS A 47 -8.60 1.66 6.14
C LYS A 47 -9.00 0.97 4.84
N GLY A 48 -8.54 1.49 3.69
CA GLY A 48 -8.77 0.84 2.40
C GLY A 48 -8.17 -0.57 2.34
N GLU A 49 -6.95 -0.76 2.85
CA GLU A 49 -6.30 -2.07 2.92
C GLU A 49 -7.06 -3.02 3.86
N GLU A 50 -7.58 -2.53 4.99
CA GLU A 50 -8.41 -3.31 5.91
C GLU A 50 -9.71 -3.80 5.27
N GLU A 51 -10.43 -2.93 4.57
CA GLU A 51 -11.68 -3.28 3.89
C GLU A 51 -11.45 -4.32 2.77
N ILE A 52 -10.37 -4.18 1.98
CA ILE A 52 -9.99 -5.18 0.97
C ILE A 52 -9.66 -6.52 1.62
N LYS A 53 -9.02 -6.52 2.79
CA LYS A 53 -8.74 -7.73 3.55
C LYS A 53 -10.02 -8.47 3.95
N VAL A 54 -11.05 -7.72 4.37
CA VAL A 54 -12.36 -8.27 4.74
C VAL A 54 -13.06 -8.92 3.53
N LEU A 55 -12.86 -8.39 2.33
CA LEU A 55 -13.32 -9.01 1.07
C LEU A 55 -12.56 -10.31 0.72
N GLY A 56 -11.54 -10.69 1.50
CA GLY A 56 -10.85 -11.98 1.39
C GLY A 56 -9.75 -12.01 0.34
N PHE A 57 -9.20 -10.87 -0.07
CA PHE A 57 -7.96 -10.81 -0.87
C PHE A 57 -6.75 -11.05 0.03
N ARG A 58 -5.73 -11.75 -0.47
CA ARG A 58 -4.57 -12.16 0.33
C ARG A 58 -3.37 -11.26 0.11
N GLN A 59 -3.12 -10.92 -1.16
CA GLN A 59 -2.01 -10.06 -1.53
C GLN A 59 -2.53 -8.90 -2.37
N PHE A 60 -2.42 -7.71 -1.80
CA PHE A 60 -2.93 -6.49 -2.41
C PHE A 60 -2.18 -5.27 -1.90
N ARG A 61 -2.42 -4.14 -2.56
CA ARG A 61 -1.95 -2.82 -2.14
C ARG A 61 -2.95 -1.75 -2.56
N VAL A 62 -3.19 -0.79 -1.67
CA VAL A 62 -3.96 0.41 -1.98
C VAL A 62 -2.97 1.55 -2.22
N ARG A 63 -2.99 2.16 -3.40
CA ARG A 63 -2.15 3.31 -3.72
C ARG A 63 -2.96 4.58 -3.81
N PHE A 64 -2.47 5.61 -3.14
CA PHE A 64 -3.10 6.93 -3.13
C PHE A 64 -2.56 7.77 -4.28
N HIS A 65 -3.40 8.28 -5.17
CA HIS A 65 -3.03 9.16 -6.28
C HIS A 65 -3.88 10.44 -6.24
N GLY A 66 -3.86 11.16 -5.12
CA GLY A 66 -4.66 12.36 -4.93
C GLY A 66 -6.15 12.00 -4.85
N GLU A 67 -6.90 12.39 -5.87
CA GLU A 67 -8.34 12.12 -5.95
C GLU A 67 -8.65 10.69 -6.43
N LEU A 68 -7.63 9.95 -6.89
CA LEU A 68 -7.75 8.59 -7.40
C LEU A 68 -7.12 7.60 -6.43
N VAL A 69 -7.73 6.43 -6.29
CA VAL A 69 -7.11 5.25 -5.68
C VAL A 69 -6.83 4.19 -6.73
N ARG A 70 -5.62 3.62 -6.69
CA ARG A 70 -5.24 2.48 -7.52
C ARG A 70 -5.06 1.25 -6.65
N ILE A 71 -5.87 0.23 -6.92
CA ILE A 71 -5.84 -1.04 -6.20
C ILE A 71 -4.98 -2.02 -6.99
N GLU A 72 -3.97 -2.60 -6.35
CA GLU A 72 -3.15 -3.67 -6.92
C GLU A 72 -3.56 -4.98 -6.23
N ILE A 73 -3.97 -6.01 -6.99
CA ILE A 73 -4.37 -7.34 -6.49
C ILE A 73 -3.44 -8.40 -7.10
N ALA A 74 -3.13 -9.46 -6.35
CA ALA A 74 -2.37 -10.60 -6.87
C ALA A 74 -2.98 -11.15 -8.17
N LYS A 75 -2.12 -11.55 -9.12
CA LYS A 75 -2.55 -11.93 -10.49
C LYS A 75 -3.49 -13.13 -10.49
N ASP A 76 -3.28 -14.08 -9.59
CA ASP A 76 -4.12 -15.26 -9.39
C ASP A 76 -5.49 -14.91 -8.79
N GLU A 77 -5.64 -13.76 -8.13
CA GLU A 77 -6.90 -13.25 -7.58
C GLU A 77 -7.57 -12.20 -8.50
N LEU A 78 -6.91 -11.79 -9.60
CA LEU A 78 -7.34 -10.67 -10.44
C LEU A 78 -8.66 -10.94 -11.18
N ALA A 79 -8.90 -12.19 -11.60
CA ALA A 79 -10.17 -12.57 -12.24
C ALA A 79 -11.37 -12.33 -11.31
N ARG A 80 -11.22 -12.61 -10.00
CA ARG A 80 -12.24 -12.30 -8.99
C ARG A 80 -12.37 -10.79 -8.79
N ALA A 81 -11.27 -10.05 -8.73
CA ALA A 81 -11.28 -8.60 -8.55
C ALA A 81 -11.97 -7.84 -9.69
N LEU A 82 -11.91 -8.38 -10.92
CA LEU A 82 -12.55 -7.81 -12.11
C LEU A 82 -14.05 -8.12 -12.23
N ALA A 83 -14.59 -8.98 -11.36
CA ALA A 83 -16.01 -9.31 -11.41
C ALA A 83 -16.88 -8.09 -11.09
N PRO A 84 -18.05 -7.90 -11.74
CA PRO A 84 -18.91 -6.73 -11.55
C PRO A 84 -19.27 -6.45 -10.09
N GLU A 85 -19.50 -7.50 -9.30
CA GLU A 85 -19.79 -7.41 -7.87
C GLU A 85 -18.60 -6.87 -7.06
N MET A 86 -17.36 -7.23 -7.41
CA MET A 86 -16.16 -6.71 -6.75
C MET A 86 -15.88 -5.28 -7.18
N ALA A 87 -16.07 -4.95 -8.46
CA ALA A 87 -15.97 -3.57 -8.94
C ALA A 87 -16.94 -2.63 -8.19
N ALA A 88 -18.18 -3.09 -7.96
CA ALA A 88 -19.15 -2.35 -7.16
C ALA A 88 -18.74 -2.23 -5.69
N ALA A 89 -18.22 -3.31 -5.08
CA ALA A 89 -17.74 -3.31 -3.70
C ALA A 89 -16.58 -2.34 -3.50
N PHE A 90 -15.55 -2.39 -4.35
CA PHE A 90 -14.42 -1.47 -4.32
C PHE A 90 -14.89 -0.03 -4.48
N THR A 91 -15.78 0.23 -5.45
CA THR A 91 -16.32 1.58 -5.66
C THR A 91 -17.01 2.10 -4.41
N ALA A 92 -17.86 1.30 -3.76
CA ALA A 92 -18.59 1.70 -2.56
C ALA A 92 -17.66 1.98 -1.37
N ILE A 93 -16.63 1.17 -1.17
CA ILE A 93 -15.62 1.36 -0.11
C ILE A 93 -14.86 2.66 -0.34
N PHE A 94 -14.23 2.81 -1.50
CA PHE A 94 -13.28 3.89 -1.72
C PHE A 94 -13.93 5.26 -1.96
N LYS A 95 -15.17 5.30 -2.47
CA LYS A 95 -15.95 6.55 -2.53
C LYS A 95 -16.26 7.08 -1.14
N LYS A 96 -16.62 6.21 -0.18
CA LYS A 96 -16.84 6.61 1.23
C LYS A 96 -15.57 7.11 1.91
N LEU A 97 -14.41 6.63 1.46
CA LEU A 97 -13.09 7.07 1.91
C LEU A 97 -12.62 8.39 1.26
N GLY A 98 -13.42 8.97 0.35
CA GLY A 98 -13.18 10.29 -0.22
C GLY A 98 -12.51 10.30 -1.60
N PHE A 99 -12.32 9.15 -2.25
CA PHE A 99 -11.76 9.11 -3.60
C PHE A 99 -12.81 9.42 -4.67
N GLN A 100 -12.48 10.27 -5.62
CA GLN A 100 -13.31 10.54 -6.80
C GLN A 100 -13.22 9.41 -7.83
N TYR A 101 -12.06 8.75 -7.95
CA TYR A 101 -11.85 7.69 -8.92
C TYR A 101 -11.30 6.44 -8.24
N VAL A 102 -11.85 5.28 -8.59
CA VAL A 102 -11.44 3.97 -8.08
C VAL A 102 -10.98 3.13 -9.25
N THR A 103 -9.73 2.70 -9.24
CA THR A 103 -9.13 1.94 -10.34
C THR A 103 -8.48 0.66 -9.85
N LEU A 104 -8.38 -0.30 -10.76
CA LEU A 104 -7.66 -1.55 -10.57
C LEU A 104 -6.45 -1.56 -11.50
N ASP A 105 -5.29 -1.93 -10.96
CA ASP A 105 -4.08 -2.11 -11.75
C ASP A 105 -4.17 -3.44 -12.53
N LEU A 106 -4.23 -3.35 -13.85
CA LEU A 106 -4.38 -4.50 -14.74
C LEU A 106 -3.14 -5.40 -14.76
N GLU A 107 -1.99 -4.89 -14.33
CA GLU A 107 -0.78 -5.69 -14.19
C GLU A 107 -0.74 -6.45 -12.85
N GLY A 108 -1.65 -6.12 -11.93
CA GLY A 108 -1.75 -6.70 -10.61
C GLY A 108 -0.65 -6.26 -9.64
N TYR A 109 -0.60 -6.93 -8.49
CA TYR A 109 0.39 -6.67 -7.45
C TYR A 109 1.79 -7.08 -7.90
N ARG A 110 2.74 -6.14 -7.84
CA ARG A 110 4.15 -6.35 -8.15
C ARG A 110 5.04 -5.61 -7.14
N GLN A 111 6.15 -6.23 -6.74
CA GLN A 111 7.15 -5.52 -5.93
C GLN A 111 7.79 -4.41 -6.76
N GLY A 112 7.91 -3.20 -6.18
CA GLY A 112 8.57 -2.08 -6.85
C GLY A 112 7.72 -1.33 -7.89
N SER A 113 6.40 -1.52 -8.00
CA SER A 113 5.58 -0.85 -9.03
C SER A 113 5.53 0.69 -8.98
N LEU A 114 6.01 1.34 -7.90
CA LEU A 114 6.20 2.80 -7.91
C LEU A 114 7.50 3.24 -8.59
N ASN A 115 8.48 2.34 -8.71
CA ASN A 115 9.78 2.67 -9.28
C ASN A 115 9.71 2.82 -10.81
N GLU A 116 8.63 2.36 -11.45
CA GLU A 116 8.46 2.48 -12.91
C GLU A 116 8.20 3.92 -13.35
N VAL A 117 7.63 4.75 -12.47
CA VAL A 117 7.41 6.18 -12.72
C VAL A 117 8.71 6.98 -12.54
N LEU A 118 9.69 6.41 -11.81
CA LEU A 118 11.02 6.98 -11.72
C LEU A 118 11.80 6.55 -12.97
N HIS A 119 11.75 7.38 -14.01
CA HIS A 119 12.67 7.30 -15.14
C HIS A 119 14.11 7.60 -14.66
N LEU A 120 14.71 6.68 -13.89
CA LEU A 120 16.14 6.69 -13.62
C LEU A 120 16.82 6.18 -14.90
N LYS A 121 17.37 7.12 -15.67
CA LYS A 121 18.43 6.83 -16.63
C LYS A 121 19.72 6.51 -15.89
#